data_AF-A0A561B8E0-F1
#
_entry.id   AF-A0A561B8E0-F1
#
_cell.length_a   1.000
_cell.length_b   1.000
_cell.length_c   1.000
_cell.angle_alpha   90.00
_cell.angle_beta   90.00
_cell.angle_gamma   90.00
#
_symmetry.space_group_name_H-M   'P 1'
#
loop_
_entity.id
_entity.type
_entity.pdbx_description
1 polymer ?
#
loop_
_entity_poly.entity_id
_entity_poly.type
_entity_poly.pdbx_seq_one_letter_code
_entity_poly.pdbx_strand_id
1 'polypeptide(L)'
;MERRADPRTHDDRLLSSGHHPRVPARASAGPGRRSGLRSSGRDEQGGVPRRPAADDRDASSRPLPRGLDRALDLSRVGAYGHSAGGATAAASMDQDQRIDAAVNLEGYLDYYGGELFPIARRGTDRPLLLVGTDGFRDARFDRTWSAVLSHGGPVRRVELRRARHWIFTDYAAFAPQLVQASLMTADERAQLVGDNARAVPAVRTLVRAFFDRTVRGRPGPGAGRAPWG
;
A
#
# COMPACT_ATOMS: atom_id res chain seq x y z
N MET A 1 23.91 -15.53 60.37
CA MET A 1 23.10 -16.70 59.98
C MET A 1 21.73 -16.13 59.57
N GLU A 2 21.60 -15.50 58.39
CA GLU A 2 21.36 -16.11 57.05
C GLU A 2 20.00 -16.84 56.99
N ARG A 3 19.07 -16.63 56.05
CA ARG A 3 19.09 -16.17 54.63
C ARG A 3 17.64 -15.68 54.31
N ARG A 4 17.41 -14.46 53.81
CA ARG A 4 17.27 -14.06 52.39
C ARG A 4 16.49 -15.05 51.50
N ALA A 5 15.37 -14.54 50.96
CA ALA A 5 14.58 -15.14 49.90
C ALA A 5 15.34 -15.08 48.54
N ASP A 6 15.17 -16.14 47.76
CA ASP A 6 15.78 -16.39 46.44
C ASP A 6 14.80 -16.08 45.29
N PRO A 7 15.26 -15.72 44.08
CA PRO A 7 14.47 -15.14 43.01
C PRO A 7 14.07 -16.12 41.89
N ARG A 8 13.11 -15.66 41.08
CA ARG A 8 12.80 -15.96 39.67
C ARG A 8 13.54 -17.13 39.00
N THR A 9 12.75 -18.05 38.44
CA THR A 9 13.06 -18.73 37.17
C THR A 9 11.81 -18.82 36.29
N HIS A 10 12.00 -18.48 35.02
CA HIS A 10 11.05 -18.64 33.93
C HIS A 10 10.79 -20.13 33.64
N ASP A 11 9.56 -20.47 33.26
CA ASP A 11 9.28 -21.68 32.49
C ASP A 11 8.47 -21.29 31.24
N ASP A 12 9.19 -21.20 30.12
CA ASP A 12 8.69 -21.14 28.76
C ASP A 12 8.31 -22.56 28.31
N ARG A 13 7.03 -22.95 28.43
CA ARG A 13 6.50 -24.10 27.70
C ARG A 13 5.04 -23.88 27.30
N LEU A 14 4.70 -24.41 26.12
CA LEU A 14 3.40 -24.46 25.44
C LEU A 14 3.14 -23.19 24.60
N LEU A 15 3.10 -23.20 23.27
CA LEU A 15 2.48 -24.14 22.33
C LEU A 15 3.19 -24.06 20.96
N SER A 16 3.76 -25.17 20.49
CA SER A 16 4.15 -25.32 19.08
C SER A 16 3.69 -26.69 18.60
N SER A 17 2.62 -26.71 17.81
CA SER A 17 2.21 -27.85 17.01
C SER A 17 1.39 -27.34 15.81
N GLY A 18 2.11 -26.76 14.85
CA GLY A 18 1.58 -26.47 13.51
C GLY A 18 1.46 -27.74 12.68
N HIS A 19 0.23 -28.09 12.30
CA HIS A 19 -0.07 -29.16 11.37
C HIS A 19 -0.05 -28.59 9.93
N HIS A 20 1.00 -28.91 9.16
CA HIS A 20 1.07 -28.58 7.73
C HIS A 20 0.41 -29.69 6.89
N PRO A 21 -0.53 -29.40 5.98
CA PRO A 21 -0.95 -30.36 4.97
C PRO A 21 0.08 -30.46 3.83
N ARG A 22 0.47 -31.70 3.50
CA ARG A 22 1.36 -32.07 2.40
C ARG A 22 0.63 -31.97 1.05
N VAL A 23 1.25 -31.34 0.06
CA VAL A 23 0.82 -31.33 -1.36
C VAL A 23 1.66 -32.37 -2.13
N PRO A 24 1.06 -33.35 -2.83
CA PRO A 24 1.82 -34.28 -3.67
C PRO A 24 2.18 -33.71 -5.04
N ALA A 25 3.28 -34.21 -5.58
CA ALA A 25 3.99 -33.75 -6.78
C ALA A 25 3.35 -34.20 -8.12
N ARG A 26 3.81 -33.49 -9.16
CA ARG A 26 3.48 -33.53 -10.61
C ARG A 26 3.33 -34.90 -11.27
N ALA A 27 2.44 -34.94 -12.27
CA ALA A 27 2.49 -35.88 -13.40
C ALA A 27 2.97 -35.17 -14.67
N SER A 28 3.94 -35.79 -15.35
CA SER A 28 4.52 -35.42 -16.64
C SER A 28 3.79 -36.17 -17.78
N ALA A 29 3.58 -35.51 -18.92
CA ALA A 29 3.16 -36.13 -20.17
C ALA A 29 4.11 -35.72 -21.30
N GLY A 30 4.56 -36.70 -22.08
CA GLY A 30 5.59 -36.61 -23.12
C GLY A 30 5.13 -36.07 -24.49
N PRO A 31 6.00 -36.13 -25.52
CA PRO A 31 5.94 -35.26 -26.68
C PRO A 31 5.15 -35.84 -27.87
N GLY A 32 4.29 -35.03 -28.47
CA GLY A 32 3.52 -35.33 -29.68
C GLY A 32 3.98 -34.53 -30.90
N ARG A 33 4.75 -35.20 -31.75
CA ARG A 33 4.98 -35.08 -33.21
C ARG A 33 4.67 -33.77 -33.96
N ARG A 34 5.69 -33.36 -34.74
CA ARG A 34 5.71 -32.38 -35.83
C ARG A 34 4.79 -32.78 -36.99
N SER A 35 4.13 -31.79 -37.60
CA SER A 35 3.91 -31.77 -39.06
C SER A 35 4.07 -30.33 -39.55
N GLY A 36 4.85 -30.16 -40.60
CA GLY A 36 5.10 -28.85 -41.22
C GLY A 36 4.10 -28.56 -42.33
N LEU A 37 3.82 -27.29 -42.55
CA LEU A 37 3.42 -26.77 -43.84
C LEU A 37 4.12 -25.44 -44.09
N ARG A 38 4.58 -25.30 -45.33
CA ARG A 38 5.36 -24.18 -45.86
C ARG A 38 4.50 -22.93 -46.09
N SER A 39 5.23 -21.83 -46.15
CA SER A 39 4.90 -20.45 -46.53
C SER A 39 3.83 -20.24 -47.60
N SER A 40 3.03 -19.19 -47.41
CA SER A 40 2.73 -18.24 -48.50
C SER A 40 2.54 -16.85 -47.90
N GLY A 41 3.23 -15.86 -48.46
CA GLY A 41 3.13 -14.47 -48.06
C GLY A 41 1.78 -13.87 -48.46
N ARG A 42 1.35 -12.87 -47.69
CA ARG A 42 0.48 -11.81 -48.17
C ARG A 42 0.75 -10.58 -47.32
N ASP A 43 1.05 -9.49 -48.01
CA ASP A 43 1.19 -8.16 -47.48
C ASP A 43 -0.13 -7.75 -46.81
N GLU A 44 -0.10 -7.48 -45.51
CA GLU A 44 -1.16 -6.73 -44.86
C GLU A 44 -0.55 -5.49 -44.20
N GLN A 45 -0.80 -4.36 -44.86
CA GLN A 45 -0.80 -3.04 -44.23
C GLN A 45 -1.92 -3.03 -43.19
N GLY A 46 -1.66 -3.65 -42.05
CA GLY A 46 -2.59 -3.75 -40.93
C GLY A 46 -2.44 -2.53 -40.03
N GLY A 47 -3.33 -1.54 -40.22
CA GLY A 47 -3.46 -0.42 -39.29
C GLY A 47 -3.59 -0.94 -37.84
N VAL A 48 -2.95 -0.23 -36.91
CA VAL A 48 -3.03 -0.53 -35.48
C VAL A 48 -4.50 -0.75 -35.11
N PRO A 49 -4.91 -1.94 -34.63
CA PRO A 49 -6.30 -2.16 -34.28
C PRO A 49 -6.68 -1.14 -33.22
N ARG A 50 -7.64 -0.27 -33.55
CA ARG A 50 -8.30 0.59 -32.56
C ARG A 50 -8.82 -0.34 -31.48
N ARG A 51 -8.34 -0.14 -30.25
CA ARG A 51 -8.94 -0.77 -29.08
C ARG A 51 -10.45 -0.57 -29.17
N PRO A 52 -11.27 -1.60 -28.95
CA PRO A 52 -12.71 -1.40 -28.83
C PRO A 52 -12.93 -0.31 -27.79
N ALA A 53 -13.84 0.63 -28.10
CA ALA A 53 -14.26 1.64 -27.13
C ALA A 53 -14.56 0.91 -25.82
N ALA A 54 -14.03 1.43 -24.71
CA ALA A 54 -14.35 0.89 -23.40
C ALA A 54 -15.88 0.77 -23.31
N ASP A 55 -16.37 -0.37 -22.84
CA ASP A 55 -17.81 -0.55 -22.62
C ASP A 55 -18.21 0.54 -21.61
N ASP A 56 -18.97 1.55 -22.05
CA ASP A 56 -19.46 2.68 -21.23
C ASP A 56 -20.57 2.24 -20.26
N ARG A 57 -20.37 1.05 -19.67
CA ARG A 57 -21.27 0.41 -18.74
C ARG A 57 -20.55 0.18 -17.42
N ASP A 58 -21.29 0.32 -16.33
CA ASP A 58 -20.81 -0.05 -15.01
C ASP A 58 -20.68 -1.58 -14.85
N ALA A 59 -20.19 -2.02 -13.68
CA ALA A 59 -20.05 -3.44 -13.36
C ALA A 59 -21.39 -4.24 -13.38
N SER A 60 -22.53 -3.55 -13.45
CA SER A 60 -23.88 -4.11 -13.57
C SER A 60 -24.46 -3.94 -14.98
N SER A 61 -23.64 -3.61 -15.97
CA SER A 61 -24.03 -3.38 -17.37
C SER A 61 -24.99 -2.20 -17.57
N ARG A 62 -25.07 -1.25 -16.64
CA ARG A 62 -25.87 -0.03 -16.79
C ARG A 62 -25.06 1.06 -17.45
N PRO A 63 -25.67 1.95 -18.28
CA PRO A 63 -24.96 3.09 -18.83
C PRO A 63 -24.31 3.91 -17.71
N LEU A 64 -23.05 4.33 -17.90
CA LEU A 64 -22.39 5.21 -16.96
C LEU A 64 -23.19 6.53 -16.81
N PRO A 65 -23.18 7.15 -15.61
CA PRO A 65 -23.80 8.46 -15.42
C PRO A 65 -23.31 9.47 -16.45
N ARG A 66 -24.25 10.25 -17.03
CA ARG A 66 -23.91 11.28 -18.02
C ARG A 66 -22.86 12.24 -17.44
N GLY A 67 -21.77 12.46 -18.18
CA GLY A 67 -20.69 13.38 -17.80
C GLY A 67 -19.60 12.78 -16.92
N LEU A 68 -19.65 11.47 -16.60
CA LEU A 68 -18.58 10.81 -15.82
C LEU A 68 -17.21 10.89 -16.51
N ASP A 69 -17.18 10.83 -17.84
CA ASP A 69 -16.00 11.00 -18.68
C ASP A 69 -15.32 12.36 -18.52
N ARG A 70 -16.08 13.38 -18.08
CA ARG A 70 -15.60 14.75 -17.84
C ARG A 70 -15.49 15.11 -16.37
N ALA A 71 -16.01 14.27 -15.48
CA ALA A 71 -16.02 14.52 -14.04
C ALA A 71 -14.66 14.28 -13.38
N LEU A 72 -13.82 13.45 -14.01
CA LEU A 72 -12.50 13.06 -13.50
C LEU A 72 -11.40 13.58 -14.42
N ASP A 73 -10.43 14.28 -13.84
CA ASP A 73 -9.19 14.58 -14.54
C ASP A 73 -8.21 13.42 -14.36
N LEU A 74 -8.21 12.50 -15.32
CA LEU A 74 -7.36 11.31 -15.31
C LEU A 74 -5.88 11.60 -15.62
N SER A 75 -5.52 12.86 -15.91
CA SER A 75 -4.11 13.29 -16.00
C SER A 75 -3.48 13.56 -14.63
N ARG A 76 -4.28 13.48 -13.56
CA ARG A 76 -3.89 13.81 -12.19
C ARG A 76 -4.41 12.77 -11.21
N VAL A 77 -3.64 11.70 -10.98
CA VAL A 77 -4.07 10.56 -10.15
C VAL A 77 -3.09 10.32 -9.00
N GLY A 78 -3.63 10.32 -7.78
CA GLY A 78 -2.90 9.91 -6.57
C GLY A 78 -3.52 8.64 -5.97
N ALA A 79 -2.69 7.79 -5.37
CA ALA A 79 -3.16 6.60 -4.64
C ALA A 79 -2.76 6.67 -3.17
N TYR A 80 -3.64 6.28 -2.26
CA TYR A 80 -3.28 6.11 -0.85
C TYR A 80 -3.99 4.92 -0.24
N GLY A 81 -3.40 4.37 0.81
CA GLY A 81 -4.01 3.27 1.54
C GLY A 81 -3.35 3.00 2.87
N HIS A 82 -4.04 2.22 3.69
CA HIS A 82 -3.60 1.79 5.01
C HIS A 82 -3.17 0.32 5.02
N SER A 83 -2.11 0.02 5.75
CA SER A 83 -1.57 -1.33 5.93
C SER A 83 -1.28 -1.98 4.57
N ALA A 84 -1.84 -3.16 4.29
CA ALA A 84 -1.77 -3.78 2.97
C ALA A 84 -2.16 -2.82 1.81
N GLY A 85 -3.16 -1.95 2.01
CA GLY A 85 -3.56 -0.96 1.03
C GLY A 85 -2.51 0.12 0.77
N GLY A 86 -1.68 0.47 1.77
CA GLY A 86 -0.57 1.41 1.59
C GLY A 86 0.57 0.80 0.80
N ALA A 87 0.86 -0.48 1.06
CA ALA A 87 1.78 -1.29 0.29
C ALA A 87 1.31 -1.43 -1.16
N THR A 88 0.01 -1.68 -1.37
CA THR A 88 -0.63 -1.69 -2.69
C THR A 88 -0.53 -0.33 -3.38
N ALA A 89 -0.81 0.79 -2.70
CA ALA A 89 -0.71 2.11 -3.32
C ALA A 89 0.70 2.40 -3.86
N ALA A 90 1.74 2.05 -3.09
CA ALA A 90 3.13 2.19 -3.51
C ALA A 90 3.47 1.26 -4.70
N ALA A 91 3.09 -0.02 -4.62
CA ALA A 91 3.33 -0.99 -5.69
C ALA A 91 2.57 -0.64 -6.98
N SER A 92 1.31 -0.21 -6.87
CA SER A 92 0.50 0.24 -8.00
C SER A 92 1.11 1.46 -8.66
N MET A 93 1.60 2.44 -7.89
CA MET A 93 2.33 3.56 -8.46
C MET A 93 3.51 3.04 -9.27
N ASP A 94 4.39 2.24 -8.66
CA ASP A 94 5.56 1.70 -9.34
C ASP A 94 5.25 0.97 -10.66
N GLN A 95 4.13 0.25 -10.74
CA GLN A 95 3.73 -0.52 -11.94
C GLN A 95 2.90 0.27 -12.97
N ASP A 96 2.20 1.33 -12.55
CA ASP A 96 1.30 2.11 -13.42
C ASP A 96 1.72 3.58 -13.48
N GLN A 97 2.13 4.01 -14.67
CA GLN A 97 2.58 5.38 -14.93
C GLN A 97 1.47 6.43 -14.83
N ARG A 98 0.19 6.01 -14.80
CA ARG A 98 -0.94 6.92 -14.61
C ARG A 98 -1.04 7.43 -13.18
N ILE A 99 -0.42 6.76 -12.21
CA ILE A 99 -0.42 7.18 -10.80
C ILE A 99 0.80 8.09 -10.56
N ASP A 100 0.53 9.36 -10.29
CA ASP A 100 1.55 10.43 -10.20
C ASP A 100 2.27 10.48 -8.86
N ALA A 101 1.61 10.01 -7.80
CA ALA A 101 2.08 10.04 -6.41
C ALA A 101 1.34 9.01 -5.54
N ALA A 102 2.00 8.53 -4.48
CA ALA A 102 1.40 7.60 -3.54
C ALA A 102 1.61 7.98 -2.07
N VAL A 103 0.64 7.64 -1.21
CA VAL A 103 0.76 7.69 0.25
C VAL A 103 0.59 6.30 0.83
N ASN A 104 1.63 5.82 1.49
CA ASN A 104 1.64 4.54 2.20
C ASN A 104 1.47 4.80 3.71
N LEU A 105 0.28 4.50 4.25
CA LEU A 105 0.01 4.55 5.69
C LEU A 105 0.32 3.17 6.29
N GLU A 106 1.53 2.99 6.79
CA GLU A 106 2.00 1.77 7.49
C GLU A 106 2.01 0.44 6.72
N GLY A 107 2.01 0.46 5.39
CA GLY A 107 2.27 -0.73 4.60
C GLY A 107 3.74 -1.09 4.54
N TYR A 108 4.05 -2.36 4.79
CA TYR A 108 5.38 -2.92 4.52
C TYR A 108 5.63 -3.02 3.01
N LEU A 109 6.86 -2.75 2.59
CA LEU A 109 7.25 -2.82 1.17
C LEU A 109 8.01 -4.11 0.84
N ASP A 110 7.46 -5.24 1.26
CA ASP A 110 7.98 -6.58 1.00
C ASP A 110 6.86 -7.62 0.87
N TYR A 111 7.16 -8.69 0.13
CA TYR A 111 6.30 -9.86 0.03
C TYR A 111 6.38 -10.70 1.30
N TYR A 112 5.40 -11.57 1.51
CA TYR A 112 5.53 -12.66 2.46
C TYR A 112 6.79 -13.48 2.13
N GLY A 113 7.67 -13.67 3.11
CA GLY A 113 9.01 -14.25 2.91
C GLY A 113 10.15 -13.24 2.92
N GLY A 114 9.85 -11.93 2.94
CA GLY A 114 10.83 -10.86 3.20
C GLY A 114 11.54 -10.31 1.96
N GLU A 115 11.21 -10.80 0.76
CA GLU A 115 11.69 -10.18 -0.48
C GLU A 115 11.07 -8.78 -0.62
N LEU A 116 11.93 -7.76 -0.74
CA LEU A 116 11.50 -6.38 -0.94
C LEU A 116 10.71 -6.22 -2.25
N PHE A 117 9.67 -5.39 -2.20
CA PHE A 117 8.95 -4.98 -3.39
C PHE A 117 9.88 -4.29 -4.40
N PRO A 118 9.57 -4.38 -5.69
CA PRO A 118 10.30 -3.70 -6.76
C PRO A 118 10.61 -2.23 -6.43
N ILE A 119 9.61 -1.45 -5.97
CA ILE A 119 9.77 -0.05 -5.55
C ILE A 119 10.76 0.15 -4.39
N ALA A 120 10.82 -0.77 -3.43
CA ALA A 120 11.74 -0.67 -2.30
C ALA A 120 13.18 -1.07 -2.67
N ARG A 121 13.36 -1.91 -3.70
CA ARG A 121 14.66 -2.37 -4.18
C ARG A 121 15.38 -1.37 -5.09
N ARG A 122 14.63 -0.56 -5.84
CA ARG A 122 15.20 0.37 -6.83
C ARG A 122 14.90 1.85 -6.55
N GLY A 123 14.07 2.14 -5.54
CA GLY A 123 13.54 3.47 -5.30
C GLY A 123 12.45 3.86 -6.31
N THR A 124 12.13 5.16 -6.33
CA THR A 124 11.17 5.74 -7.25
C THR A 124 11.57 7.16 -7.61
N ASP A 125 11.18 7.63 -8.78
CA ASP A 125 11.28 9.02 -9.23
C ASP A 125 9.95 9.78 -9.05
N ARG A 126 8.90 9.13 -8.53
CA ARG A 126 7.60 9.74 -8.26
C ARG A 126 7.39 9.94 -6.76
N PRO A 127 6.72 11.03 -6.34
CA PRO A 127 6.53 11.32 -4.93
C PRO A 127 5.88 10.16 -4.15
N LEU A 128 6.53 9.73 -3.08
CA LEU A 128 6.03 8.71 -2.15
C LEU A 128 6.09 9.25 -0.72
N LEU A 129 4.93 9.32 -0.06
CA LEU A 129 4.86 9.66 1.36
C LEU A 129 4.64 8.39 2.18
N LEU A 130 5.53 8.14 3.12
CA LEU A 130 5.44 7.05 4.09
C LEU A 130 4.98 7.63 5.43
N VAL A 131 3.81 7.24 5.94
CA VAL A 131 3.25 7.73 7.21
C VAL A 131 3.12 6.60 8.20
N GLY A 132 3.91 6.65 9.27
CA GLY A 132 3.91 5.66 10.34
C GLY A 132 3.35 6.21 11.64
N THR A 133 3.13 5.33 12.61
CA THR A 133 2.82 5.65 14.00
C THR A 133 3.95 5.18 14.91
N ASP A 134 4.05 5.79 16.09
CA ASP A 134 4.96 5.32 17.14
C ASP A 134 4.52 3.99 17.79
N GLY A 135 3.25 3.60 17.64
CA GLY A 135 2.68 2.37 18.19
C GLY A 135 2.70 1.13 17.29
N PHE A 136 3.27 1.19 16.08
CA PHE A 136 3.32 0.08 15.12
C PHE A 136 4.71 -0.16 14.50
N ARG A 137 5.74 0.53 14.98
CA ARG A 137 7.09 0.43 14.43
C ARG A 137 7.79 -0.86 14.88
N ASP A 138 8.20 -1.68 13.91
CA ASP A 138 8.97 -2.91 14.13
C ASP A 138 10.21 -3.02 13.21
N ALA A 139 10.99 -4.09 13.34
CA ALA A 139 12.20 -4.32 12.53
C ALA A 139 11.90 -4.52 11.03
N ARG A 140 10.72 -5.06 10.68
CA ARG A 140 10.30 -5.24 9.29
C ARG A 140 9.96 -3.90 8.65
N PHE A 141 9.27 -3.05 9.40
CA PHE A 141 8.96 -1.67 9.04
C PHE A 141 10.22 -0.90 8.72
N ASP A 142 11.18 -0.88 9.67
CA ASP A 142 12.42 -0.13 9.50
C ASP A 142 13.27 -0.69 8.35
N ARG A 143 13.33 -2.02 8.17
CA ARG A 143 14.00 -2.61 7.00
C ARG A 143 13.40 -2.14 5.68
N THR A 144 12.10 -2.33 5.51
CA THR A 144 11.44 -2.08 4.21
C THR A 144 11.39 -0.60 3.84
N TRP A 145 11.20 0.29 4.83
CA TRP A 145 11.17 1.72 4.60
C TRP A 145 12.56 2.31 4.42
N SER A 146 13.56 1.85 5.17
CA SER A 146 14.94 2.31 4.98
C SER A 146 15.48 1.94 3.60
N ALA A 147 15.09 0.78 3.07
CA ALA A 147 15.48 0.35 1.72
C ALA A 147 15.03 1.39 0.66
N VAL A 148 13.74 1.75 0.62
CA VAL A 148 13.25 2.73 -0.36
C VAL A 148 13.83 4.13 -0.13
N LEU A 149 14.04 4.53 1.13
CA LEU A 149 14.61 5.84 1.50
C LEU A 149 16.08 5.97 1.09
N SER A 150 16.85 4.87 1.08
CA SER A 150 18.28 4.88 0.73
C SER A 150 18.58 5.28 -0.72
N HIS A 151 17.57 5.27 -1.60
CA HIS A 151 17.73 5.61 -3.01
C HIS A 151 17.73 7.13 -3.29
N GLY A 152 17.45 7.99 -2.30
CA GLY A 152 17.52 9.45 -2.47
C GLY A 152 16.44 10.07 -3.38
N GLY A 153 15.41 9.29 -3.76
CA GLY A 153 14.27 9.77 -4.54
C GLY A 153 13.34 10.73 -3.77
N PRO A 154 12.24 11.19 -4.37
CA PRO A 154 11.24 12.05 -3.71
C PRO A 154 10.36 11.27 -2.72
N VAL A 155 11.00 10.55 -1.81
CA VAL A 155 10.39 9.77 -0.74
C VAL A 155 10.54 10.55 0.56
N ARG A 156 9.48 10.61 1.36
CA ARG A 156 9.49 11.26 2.68
C ARG A 156 8.82 10.35 3.70
N ARG A 157 9.33 10.37 4.94
CA ARG A 157 8.76 9.66 6.10
C ARG A 157 8.20 10.67 7.09
N VAL A 158 6.99 10.42 7.59
CA VAL A 158 6.36 11.16 8.69
C VAL A 158 5.91 10.16 9.75
N GLU A 159 6.00 10.54 11.02
CA GLU A 159 5.57 9.72 12.15
C GLU A 159 4.48 10.45 12.95
N LEU A 160 3.33 9.81 13.14
CA LEU A 160 2.22 10.28 13.96
C LEU A 160 2.41 9.74 15.38
N ARG A 161 2.56 10.66 16.34
CA ARG A 161 2.78 10.34 17.75
C ARG A 161 1.49 9.96 18.47
N ARG A 162 1.64 9.22 19.57
CA ARG A 162 0.55 8.76 20.44
C ARG A 162 -0.53 8.02 19.66
N ALA A 163 -0.13 7.25 18.67
CA ALA A 163 -1.05 6.62 17.73
C ALA A 163 -0.66 5.17 17.49
N ARG A 164 -1.63 4.36 17.10
CA ARG A 164 -1.43 2.92 16.82
C ARG A 164 -2.02 2.57 15.46
N HIS A 165 -1.74 1.37 15.00
CA HIS A 165 -2.03 0.93 13.63
C HIS A 165 -3.41 1.35 13.10
N TRP A 166 -4.46 1.10 13.89
CA TRP A 166 -5.83 1.34 13.46
C TRP A 166 -6.26 2.82 13.43
N ILE A 167 -5.40 3.76 13.83
CA ILE A 167 -5.67 5.20 13.82
C ILE A 167 -5.97 5.76 12.42
N PHE A 168 -5.49 5.10 11.36
CA PHE A 168 -5.69 5.56 9.98
C PHE A 168 -7.05 5.20 9.39
N THR A 169 -7.90 4.56 10.19
CA THR A 169 -9.24 4.11 9.80
C THR A 169 -10.32 4.89 10.56
N ASP A 170 -11.58 4.60 10.28
CA ASP A 170 -12.69 5.22 11.00
C ASP A 170 -12.72 4.88 12.50
N TYR A 171 -11.96 3.87 12.96
CA TYR A 171 -11.79 3.60 14.40
C TYR A 171 -11.34 4.85 15.16
N ALA A 172 -10.52 5.72 14.55
CA ALA A 172 -10.09 6.97 15.17
C ALA A 172 -11.24 7.94 15.48
N ALA A 173 -12.34 7.88 14.71
CA ALA A 173 -13.50 8.74 14.88
C ALA A 173 -14.54 8.17 15.86
N PHE A 174 -14.76 6.85 15.85
CA PHE A 174 -15.83 6.24 16.67
C PHE A 174 -15.36 5.55 17.95
N ALA A 175 -14.08 5.14 18.09
CA ALA A 175 -13.60 4.54 19.35
C ALA A 175 -13.82 5.47 20.57
N PRO A 176 -13.62 6.81 20.49
CA PRO A 176 -13.98 7.70 21.59
C PRO A 176 -15.47 7.67 21.94
N GLN A 177 -16.36 7.47 20.96
CA GLN A 177 -17.80 7.41 21.17
C GLN A 177 -18.20 6.09 21.85
N LEU A 178 -17.53 4.98 21.53
CA LEU A 178 -17.73 3.71 22.21
C LEU A 178 -17.33 3.78 23.69
N VAL A 179 -16.29 4.55 24.02
CA VAL A 179 -15.94 4.85 25.43
C VAL A 179 -17.04 5.64 26.12
N GLN A 180 -17.56 6.69 25.48
CA GLN A 180 -18.68 7.47 26.05
C GLN A 180 -19.95 6.63 26.25
N ALA A 181 -20.19 5.64 25.38
CA ALA A 181 -21.32 4.72 25.48
C ALA A 181 -21.09 3.56 26.46
N SER A 182 -19.93 3.49 27.15
CA SER A 182 -19.55 2.35 28.01
C SER A 182 -19.53 1.00 27.28
N LEU A 183 -19.32 1.02 25.96
CA LEU A 183 -19.16 -0.16 25.10
C LEU A 183 -17.68 -0.54 24.89
N MET A 184 -16.77 0.28 25.40
CA MET A 184 -15.32 0.13 25.30
C MET A 184 -14.67 0.85 26.48
N THR A 185 -13.62 0.27 27.06
CA THR A 185 -12.81 0.93 28.09
C THR A 185 -11.85 1.95 27.48
N ALA A 186 -11.38 2.90 28.27
CA ALA A 186 -10.36 3.85 27.82
C ALA A 186 -9.06 3.14 27.41
N ASP A 187 -8.71 2.04 28.07
CA ASP A 187 -7.53 1.23 27.76
C ASP A 187 -7.68 0.49 26.43
N GLU A 188 -8.82 -0.14 26.16
CA GLU A 188 -9.10 -0.76 24.86
C GLU A 188 -9.01 0.26 23.72
N ARG A 189 -9.54 1.47 23.93
CA ARG A 189 -9.43 2.58 22.98
C ARG A 189 -7.97 2.99 22.74
N ALA A 190 -7.18 3.08 23.80
CA ALA A 190 -5.77 3.40 23.72
C ALA A 190 -4.96 2.28 23.03
N GLN A 191 -5.29 1.01 23.24
CA GLN A 191 -4.67 -0.13 22.55
C GLN A 191 -5.07 -0.22 21.07
N LEU A 192 -6.29 0.18 20.72
CA LEU A 192 -6.77 0.16 19.35
C LEU A 192 -6.15 1.27 18.51
N VAL A 193 -6.29 2.53 18.95
CA VAL A 193 -5.95 3.70 18.13
C VAL A 193 -4.87 4.61 18.74
N GLY A 194 -4.58 4.51 20.05
CA GLY A 194 -3.69 5.43 20.74
C GLY A 194 -4.34 6.79 21.05
N ASP A 195 -3.69 7.61 21.88
CA ASP A 195 -4.21 8.84 22.52
C ASP A 195 -4.16 10.13 21.67
N ASN A 196 -4.00 10.01 20.36
CA ASN A 196 -3.96 11.17 19.49
C ASN A 196 -5.36 11.71 19.18
N ALA A 197 -5.83 12.66 19.99
CA ALA A 197 -7.12 13.34 19.82
C ALA A 197 -7.24 14.18 18.52
N ARG A 198 -6.13 14.42 17.80
CA ARG A 198 -6.08 15.19 16.55
C ARG A 198 -5.80 14.32 15.32
N ALA A 199 -5.86 13.00 15.44
CA ALA A 199 -5.44 12.12 14.36
C ALA A 199 -6.25 12.31 13.07
N VAL A 200 -7.59 12.35 13.14
CA VAL A 200 -8.45 12.52 11.97
C VAL A 200 -8.12 13.81 11.19
N PRO A 201 -8.12 15.02 11.81
CA PRO A 201 -7.74 16.23 11.08
C PRO A 201 -6.27 16.23 10.65
N ALA A 202 -5.35 15.64 11.43
CA ALA A 202 -3.93 15.56 11.07
C ALA A 202 -3.70 14.71 9.81
N VAL A 203 -4.25 13.49 9.75
CA VAL A 203 -4.14 12.59 8.60
C VAL A 203 -4.79 13.22 7.37
N ARG A 204 -5.99 13.79 7.50
CA ARG A 204 -6.69 14.48 6.39
C ARG A 204 -5.86 15.63 5.84
N THR A 205 -5.29 16.45 6.71
CA THR A 205 -4.46 17.59 6.32
C THR A 205 -3.19 17.12 5.62
N LEU A 206 -2.51 16.11 6.18
CA LEU A 206 -1.27 15.58 5.64
C LEU A 206 -1.47 14.99 4.23
N VAL A 207 -2.46 14.11 4.06
CA VAL A 207 -2.75 13.45 2.78
C VAL A 207 -3.19 14.48 1.72
N ARG A 208 -4.09 15.40 2.09
CA ARG A 208 -4.53 16.47 1.18
C ARG A 208 -3.36 17.35 0.74
N ALA A 209 -2.58 17.85 1.69
CA ALA A 209 -1.47 18.74 1.40
C ALA A 209 -0.39 18.05 0.55
N PHE A 210 -0.18 16.74 0.74
CA PHE A 210 0.70 15.97 -0.13
C PHE A 210 0.20 15.96 -1.57
N PHE A 211 -1.05 15.56 -1.83
CA PHE A 211 -1.60 15.48 -3.18
C PHE A 211 -1.81 16.85 -3.84
N ASP A 212 -2.15 17.88 -3.07
CA ASP A 212 -2.22 19.26 -3.59
C ASP A 212 -0.90 19.68 -4.22
N ARG A 213 0.23 19.30 -3.61
CA ARG A 213 1.55 19.64 -4.14
C ARG A 213 2.04 18.68 -5.24
N THR A 214 1.73 17.38 -5.16
CA THR A 214 2.32 16.36 -6.03
C THR A 214 1.48 16.03 -7.27
N VAL A 215 0.16 16.21 -7.17
CA VAL A 215 -0.80 15.84 -8.22
C VAL A 215 -1.45 17.09 -8.81
N ARG A 216 -1.86 18.05 -7.99
CA ARG A 216 -2.52 19.28 -8.50
C ARG A 216 -1.53 20.32 -9.04
N GLY A 217 -0.27 20.29 -8.59
CA GLY A 217 0.78 21.25 -8.99
C GLY A 217 1.55 20.90 -10.26
N ARG A 218 1.22 19.80 -10.98
CA ARG A 218 1.90 19.43 -12.22
C ARG A 218 1.28 20.15 -13.42
N PRO A 219 2.02 20.96 -14.20
CA PRO A 219 1.59 21.33 -15.53
C PRO A 219 1.53 20.06 -16.39
N GLY A 220 0.63 20.04 -17.38
CA GLY A 220 0.49 18.90 -18.30
C GLY A 220 1.81 18.51 -18.99
N PRO A 221 1.85 17.35 -19.67
CA PRO A 221 3.08 16.79 -20.23
C PRO A 221 3.79 17.83 -21.12
N GLY A 222 4.96 18.30 -20.66
CA GLY A 222 5.75 19.33 -21.35
C GLY A 222 6.50 20.31 -20.44
N ALA A 223 6.14 20.43 -19.16
CA ALA A 223 6.86 21.31 -18.22
C ALA A 223 7.81 20.52 -17.31
N GLY A 224 9.07 20.95 -17.26
CA GLY A 224 10.12 20.31 -16.47
C GLY A 224 9.79 20.18 -14.98
N ARG A 225 10.35 19.13 -14.36
CA ARG A 225 10.25 18.86 -12.91
C ARG A 225 10.95 19.97 -12.13
N ALA A 226 10.22 20.72 -11.30
CA ALA A 226 10.84 21.50 -10.24
C ALA A 226 11.32 20.55 -9.11
N PRO A 227 12.55 20.69 -8.61
CA PRO A 227 13.03 19.91 -7.47
C PRO A 227 12.37 20.39 -6.16
N TRP A 228 12.20 19.44 -5.24
CA TRP A 228 11.73 19.69 -3.87
C TRP A 228 12.93 20.08 -3.01
N GLY A 229 12.84 21.22 -2.32
CA GLY A 229 13.77 21.61 -1.24
C GLY A 229 13.61 20.79 0.03
#